data_AF-A0A4V3JQR0-F1
#
_entry.id   AF-A0A4V3JQR0-F1
#
_cell.length_a   1.000
_cell.length_b   1.000
_cell.length_c   1.000
_cell.angle_alpha   90.00
_cell.angle_beta   90.00
_cell.angle_gamma   90.00
#
_symmetry.space_group_name_H-M   'P 1'
#
loop_
_entity.id
_entity.type
_entity.pdbx_description
1 polymer ?
#
loop_
_entity_poly.entity_id
_entity_poly.type
_entity_poly.pdbx_seq_one_letter_code
_entity_poly.pdbx_strand_id
1 'polypeptide(L)'
;MFHHLFTFALLFLFPTLLFSQKLIGNKEYPELLWGKDEEFDISDFPNGSFIYHKDDFILARGKLYTGEPPKSNGSFTYGTETITNSGKWNNDTIELLLNGKPNMRAEVIKRLEAGVRFDPQFFPFRYNLGRLYSVEMKYEKALVEFEYAKAEMPEYYKTYLHIAILSEITRQFYYAIMNYKLAVEKNPYDTEALIRLADHYLETGLKNRALLYLNKALKIEEESPNVKLGFARLEMEKGNYHIAYKIFNRTSLTTGEGKVQPYDKKFHYYFAETASKVTDYETAEEQYTKMLSFTNDPFFATVSSKVIARRRDIAKKFAEAKRTQLDDSEEEVSPTNE
;
A
#
# COMPACT_ATOMS: atom_id res chain seq x y z
N MET A 1 -55.47 28.69 28.80
CA MET A 1 -55.46 27.56 27.84
C MET A 1 -54.22 27.72 26.98
N PHE A 2 -53.06 27.16 27.35
CA PHE A 2 -52.58 25.79 27.10
C PHE A 2 -52.19 25.51 25.63
N HIS A 3 -50.96 24.97 25.49
CA HIS A 3 -50.32 24.24 24.38
C HIS A 3 -49.57 25.10 23.32
N HIS A 4 -48.24 25.24 23.39
CA HIS A 4 -47.20 24.27 23.00
C HIS A 4 -47.42 23.62 21.63
N LEU A 5 -46.53 23.93 20.67
CA LEU A 5 -45.84 22.89 19.90
C LEU A 5 -44.57 23.48 19.26
N PHE A 6 -43.45 23.16 19.90
CA PHE A 6 -42.13 23.11 19.30
C PHE A 6 -42.19 22.19 18.06
N THR A 7 -41.89 22.72 16.88
CA THR A 7 -41.42 21.89 15.76
C THR A 7 -39.90 21.96 15.74
N PHE A 8 -39.30 21.04 16.49
CA PHE A 8 -37.90 20.67 16.38
C PHE A 8 -37.73 20.00 15.01
N ALA A 9 -37.29 20.75 13.99
CA ALA A 9 -36.82 20.14 12.76
C ALA A 9 -35.47 19.49 13.08
N LEU A 10 -35.50 18.19 13.40
CA LEU A 10 -34.33 17.33 13.40
C LEU A 10 -33.75 17.38 11.98
N LEU A 11 -32.72 18.20 11.78
CA LEU A 11 -31.77 18.04 10.69
C LEU A 11 -31.07 16.69 10.93
N PHE A 12 -31.67 15.62 10.43
CA PHE A 12 -30.94 14.40 10.15
C PHE A 12 -29.87 14.77 9.13
N LEU A 13 -28.66 15.01 9.63
CA LEU A 13 -27.43 14.94 8.85
C LEU A 13 -27.39 13.54 8.24
N PHE A 14 -27.85 13.44 6.99
CA PHE A 14 -27.52 12.30 6.15
C PHE A 14 -26.00 12.14 6.15
N PRO A 15 -25.46 10.93 6.32
CA PRO A 15 -24.04 10.72 6.09
C PRO A 15 -23.77 11.19 4.66
N THR A 16 -22.75 12.02 4.48
CA THR A 16 -22.30 12.45 3.16
C THR A 16 -22.13 11.19 2.31
N LEU A 17 -23.04 10.97 1.36
CA LEU A 17 -22.88 9.97 0.32
C LEU A 17 -21.49 10.21 -0.28
N LEU A 18 -20.58 9.23 -0.13
CA LEU A 18 -19.37 9.18 -0.94
C LEU A 18 -19.85 9.18 -2.39
N PHE A 19 -19.79 10.32 -3.06
CA PHE A 19 -19.87 10.33 -4.51
C PHE A 19 -18.60 9.64 -5.01
N SER A 20 -18.72 8.35 -5.31
CA SER A 20 -17.65 7.54 -5.91
C SER A 20 -17.22 8.23 -7.21
N GLN A 21 -15.94 8.58 -7.30
CA GLN A 21 -15.35 9.15 -8.52
C GLN A 21 -15.30 8.05 -9.58
N LYS A 22 -16.25 8.02 -10.50
CA LYS A 22 -16.30 6.99 -11.55
C LYS A 22 -15.52 7.37 -12.80
N LEU A 23 -15.10 8.63 -12.92
CA LEU A 23 -14.55 9.20 -14.14
C LEU A 23 -13.02 9.33 -14.10
N ILE A 24 -12.38 8.97 -15.21
CA ILE A 24 -11.02 9.38 -15.57
C ILE A 24 -11.16 10.27 -16.82
N GLY A 25 -11.07 11.58 -16.63
CA GLY A 25 -11.45 12.55 -17.65
C GLY A 25 -12.96 12.51 -17.89
N ASN A 26 -13.38 12.26 -19.14
CA ASN A 26 -14.79 12.20 -19.54
C ASN A 26 -15.32 10.76 -19.71
N LYS A 27 -14.52 9.75 -19.33
CA LYS A 27 -14.86 8.33 -19.49
C LYS A 27 -14.96 7.68 -18.12
N GLU A 28 -15.93 6.79 -17.97
CA GLU A 28 -16.10 6.04 -16.74
C GLU A 28 -15.15 4.83 -16.68
N TYR A 29 -14.42 4.71 -15.57
CA TYR A 29 -13.58 3.56 -15.23
C TYR A 29 -13.80 3.16 -13.76
N PRO A 30 -15.06 2.85 -13.37
CA PRO A 30 -15.41 2.61 -11.97
C PRO A 30 -14.61 1.46 -11.38
N GLU A 31 -14.38 0.39 -12.15
CA GLU A 31 -13.63 -0.77 -11.68
C GLU A 31 -12.12 -0.52 -11.55
N LEU A 32 -11.55 0.42 -12.31
CA LEU A 32 -10.15 0.78 -12.20
C LEU A 32 -9.89 1.66 -10.96
N LEU A 33 -10.89 2.46 -10.57
CA LEU A 33 -10.81 3.40 -9.46
C LEU A 33 -11.29 2.79 -8.12
N TRP A 34 -12.29 1.90 -8.17
CA TRP A 34 -13.04 1.38 -7.02
C TRP A 34 -13.27 -0.13 -7.05
N GLY A 35 -12.52 -0.88 -7.87
CA GLY A 35 -12.69 -2.33 -8.11
C GLY A 35 -12.49 -3.28 -6.92
N LYS A 36 -12.74 -2.83 -5.69
CA LYS A 36 -12.92 -3.69 -4.52
C LYS A 36 -14.42 -3.85 -4.29
N ASP A 37 -14.93 -5.03 -4.66
CA ASP A 37 -16.21 -5.59 -4.22
C ASP A 37 -17.52 -4.86 -4.57
N GLU A 38 -17.50 -3.68 -5.20
CA GLU A 38 -18.71 -3.03 -5.70
C GLU A 38 -19.25 -3.73 -6.99
N GLU A 39 -20.58 -3.83 -7.08
CA GLU A 39 -21.31 -4.22 -8.29
C GLU A 39 -21.67 -2.95 -9.08
N PHE A 40 -21.32 -2.89 -10.36
CA PHE A 40 -21.67 -1.78 -11.25
C PHE A 40 -22.61 -2.25 -12.38
N ASP A 41 -23.39 -1.34 -12.96
CA ASP A 41 -24.18 -1.63 -14.15
C ASP A 41 -23.26 -1.79 -15.37
N ILE A 42 -23.41 -2.90 -16.07
CA ILE A 42 -22.52 -3.36 -17.15
C ILE A 42 -22.90 -2.76 -18.50
N SER A 43 -24.12 -2.22 -18.60
CA SER A 43 -24.71 -1.75 -19.86
C SER A 43 -24.03 -0.50 -20.42
N ASP A 44 -23.30 0.24 -19.58
CA ASP A 44 -22.53 1.43 -19.98
C ASP A 44 -21.20 1.10 -20.70
N PHE A 45 -20.71 -0.16 -20.62
CA PHE A 45 -19.42 -0.58 -21.19
C PHE A 45 -19.54 -1.81 -22.12
N PRO A 46 -20.36 -1.76 -23.18
CA PRO A 46 -20.59 -2.91 -24.06
C PRO A 46 -19.31 -3.37 -24.79
N ASN A 47 -18.31 -2.50 -24.89
CA ASN A 47 -17.02 -2.77 -25.50
C ASN A 47 -15.90 -3.02 -24.46
N GLY A 48 -16.21 -3.27 -23.19
CA GLY A 48 -15.22 -3.57 -22.16
C GLY A 48 -14.54 -2.35 -21.53
N SER A 49 -13.74 -2.61 -20.49
CA SER A 49 -13.07 -1.62 -19.64
C SER A 49 -11.75 -2.17 -19.07
N PHE A 50 -11.12 -1.42 -18.17
CA PHE A 50 -9.92 -1.85 -17.43
C PHE A 50 -10.27 -2.20 -15.98
N ILE A 51 -9.71 -3.31 -15.50
CA ILE A 51 -9.80 -3.71 -14.08
C ILE A 51 -8.41 -3.65 -13.45
N TYR A 52 -8.39 -3.19 -12.20
CA TYR A 52 -7.22 -3.31 -11.34
C TYR A 52 -7.14 -4.71 -10.71
N HIS A 53 -6.03 -5.41 -10.93
CA HIS A 53 -5.72 -6.66 -10.25
C HIS A 53 -5.10 -6.39 -8.88
N LYS A 54 -5.40 -7.22 -7.87
CA LYS A 54 -4.89 -7.07 -6.49
C LYS A 54 -3.36 -7.02 -6.39
N ASP A 55 -2.66 -7.66 -7.32
CA ASP A 55 -1.19 -7.65 -7.43
C ASP A 55 -0.64 -6.39 -8.13
N ASP A 56 -1.49 -5.37 -8.32
CA ASP A 56 -1.15 -4.06 -8.90
C ASP A 56 -0.72 -4.15 -10.36
N PHE A 57 -1.55 -4.85 -11.14
CA PHE A 57 -1.51 -4.90 -12.60
C PHE A 57 -2.88 -4.52 -13.17
N ILE A 58 -2.90 -4.04 -14.40
CA ILE A 58 -4.12 -3.63 -15.10
C ILE A 58 -4.42 -4.65 -16.18
N LEU A 59 -5.62 -5.22 -16.11
CA LEU A 59 -6.11 -6.13 -17.13
C LEU A 59 -7.14 -5.42 -18.01
N ALA A 60 -7.16 -5.79 -19.27
CA ALA A 60 -8.14 -5.37 -20.25
C ALA A 60 -9.33 -6.32 -20.22
N ARG A 61 -9.96 -6.43 -19.06
CA ARG A 61 -11.26 -7.08 -18.87
C ARG A 61 -11.95 -6.30 -17.76
N GLY A 62 -13.19 -5.90 -17.93
CA GLY A 62 -13.98 -5.49 -16.78
C GLY A 62 -14.41 -6.73 -15.98
N LYS A 63 -14.61 -6.62 -14.66
CA LYS A 63 -15.36 -7.56 -13.81
C LYS A 63 -16.71 -7.90 -14.45
N LEU A 64 -17.25 -6.92 -15.16
CA LEU A 64 -18.57 -6.94 -15.81
C LEU A 64 -18.51 -7.21 -17.32
N TYR A 65 -17.31 -7.36 -17.87
CA TYR A 65 -17.08 -7.68 -19.28
C TYR A 65 -16.68 -9.14 -19.42
N THR A 66 -17.59 -9.95 -19.96
CA THR A 66 -17.39 -11.41 -20.15
C THR A 66 -16.91 -11.77 -21.57
N GLY A 67 -16.77 -10.77 -22.46
CA GLY A 67 -16.29 -10.95 -23.84
C GLY A 67 -14.77 -10.87 -23.99
N GLU A 68 -14.29 -11.15 -25.21
CA GLU A 68 -12.90 -10.89 -25.61
C GLU A 68 -12.68 -9.38 -25.78
N PRO A 69 -11.56 -8.78 -25.30
CA PRO A 69 -11.35 -7.33 -25.34
C PRO A 69 -11.53 -6.74 -26.75
N PRO A 70 -11.85 -5.44 -26.91
CA PRO A 70 -11.93 -4.82 -28.24
C PRO A 70 -10.70 -5.10 -29.09
N LYS A 71 -10.94 -5.33 -30.38
CA LYS A 71 -9.84 -5.53 -31.34
C LYS A 71 -8.99 -4.27 -31.43
N SER A 72 -7.70 -4.46 -31.60
CA SER A 72 -6.77 -3.36 -31.86
C SER A 72 -6.81 -2.92 -33.31
N ASN A 73 -6.33 -1.71 -33.55
CA ASN A 73 -6.10 -1.22 -34.90
C ASN A 73 -4.79 -1.80 -35.43
N GLY A 74 -4.89 -2.92 -36.16
CA GLY A 74 -3.77 -3.55 -36.85
C GLY A 74 -3.28 -4.83 -36.19
N SER A 75 -2.09 -5.28 -36.60
CA SER A 75 -1.44 -6.47 -36.06
C SER A 75 0.08 -6.38 -36.08
N PHE A 76 0.75 -7.19 -35.25
CA PHE A 76 2.21 -7.29 -35.18
C PHE A 76 2.64 -8.74 -34.93
N THR A 77 3.78 -9.16 -35.50
CA THR A 77 4.31 -10.52 -35.30
C THR A 77 5.33 -10.56 -34.16
N TYR A 78 5.09 -11.39 -33.15
CA TYR A 78 6.02 -11.68 -32.06
C TYR A 78 6.39 -13.17 -32.08
N GLY A 79 7.63 -13.49 -32.46
CA GLY A 79 8.04 -14.87 -32.69
C GLY A 79 7.22 -15.49 -33.81
N THR A 80 6.43 -16.52 -33.50
CA THR A 80 5.50 -17.18 -34.44
C THR A 80 4.06 -16.70 -34.31
N GLU A 81 3.76 -15.86 -33.32
CA GLU A 81 2.40 -15.40 -33.02
C GLU A 81 2.09 -14.07 -33.71
N THR A 82 0.86 -13.90 -34.20
CA THR A 82 0.38 -12.62 -34.72
C THR A 82 -0.56 -12.00 -33.70
N ILE A 83 -0.12 -10.90 -33.10
CA ILE A 83 -0.89 -10.09 -32.15
C ILE A 83 -1.89 -9.27 -32.96
N THR A 84 -3.19 -9.42 -32.66
CA THR A 84 -4.28 -8.68 -33.32
C THR A 84 -5.12 -7.88 -32.33
N ASN A 85 -4.82 -8.00 -31.03
CA ASN A 85 -5.59 -7.43 -29.94
C ASN A 85 -4.69 -7.16 -28.73
N SER A 86 -4.54 -5.89 -28.39
CA SER A 86 -3.69 -5.37 -27.31
C SER A 86 -4.21 -5.81 -25.96
N GLY A 87 -5.53 -5.80 -25.77
CA GLY A 87 -6.16 -6.21 -24.52
C GLY A 87 -5.97 -7.70 -24.25
N LYS A 88 -6.23 -8.54 -25.25
CA LYS A 88 -5.98 -9.99 -25.16
C LYS A 88 -4.50 -10.27 -24.89
N TRP A 89 -3.62 -9.67 -25.68
CA TRP A 89 -2.17 -9.82 -25.49
C TRP A 89 -1.71 -9.40 -24.11
N ASN A 90 -2.22 -8.29 -23.58
CA ASN A 90 -1.94 -7.82 -22.23
C ASN A 90 -2.38 -8.85 -21.20
N ASN A 91 -3.62 -9.32 -21.28
CA ASN A 91 -4.17 -10.27 -20.31
C ASN A 91 -3.38 -11.57 -20.31
N ASP A 92 -3.13 -12.16 -21.49
CA ASP A 92 -2.34 -13.38 -21.64
C ASP A 92 -0.91 -13.18 -21.08
N THR A 93 -0.31 -12.02 -21.34
CA THR A 93 1.04 -11.68 -20.86
C THR A 93 1.10 -11.55 -19.34
N ILE A 94 0.10 -10.92 -18.71
CA ILE A 94 0.04 -10.81 -17.24
C ILE A 94 -0.33 -12.15 -16.61
N GLU A 95 -1.18 -12.95 -17.25
CA GLU A 95 -1.51 -14.29 -16.78
C GLU A 95 -0.27 -15.20 -16.72
N LEU A 96 0.66 -15.09 -17.68
CA LEU A 96 1.95 -15.79 -17.60
C LEU A 96 2.76 -15.41 -16.35
N LEU A 97 2.64 -14.16 -15.87
CA LEU A 97 3.29 -13.72 -14.65
C LEU A 97 2.58 -14.27 -13.41
N LEU A 98 1.25 -14.19 -13.38
CA LEU A 98 0.42 -14.61 -12.24
C LEU A 98 0.43 -16.13 -12.04
N ASN A 99 0.47 -16.90 -13.12
CA ASN A 99 0.50 -18.38 -13.09
C ASN A 99 1.94 -18.95 -13.12
N GLY A 100 2.95 -18.11 -13.29
CA GLY A 100 4.32 -18.50 -13.62
C GLY A 100 5.28 -18.69 -12.44
N LYS A 101 6.34 -19.48 -12.67
CA LYS A 101 7.54 -19.54 -11.81
C LYS A 101 8.35 -18.23 -11.92
N PRO A 102 9.22 -17.88 -10.95
CA PRO A 102 9.96 -16.60 -10.91
C PRO A 102 10.70 -16.19 -12.20
N ASN A 103 11.11 -17.16 -13.03
CA ASN A 103 11.83 -16.92 -14.28
C ASN A 103 10.97 -16.36 -15.43
N MET A 104 9.65 -16.25 -15.25
CA MET A 104 8.75 -15.72 -16.29
C MET A 104 8.86 -14.20 -16.45
N ARG A 105 9.37 -13.47 -15.45
CA ARG A 105 9.41 -11.99 -15.46
C ARG A 105 10.17 -11.42 -16.67
N ALA A 106 11.29 -12.04 -17.04
CA ALA A 106 12.07 -11.59 -18.19
C ALA A 106 11.30 -11.72 -19.52
N GLU A 107 10.51 -12.79 -19.68
CA GLU A 107 9.68 -12.99 -20.87
C GLU A 107 8.47 -12.04 -20.87
N VAL A 108 7.83 -11.85 -19.71
CA VAL A 108 6.72 -10.91 -19.54
C VAL A 108 7.17 -9.48 -19.89
N ILE A 109 8.36 -9.06 -19.46
CA ILE A 109 8.96 -7.78 -19.86
C ILE A 109 9.05 -7.68 -21.39
N LYS A 110 9.61 -8.69 -22.08
CA LYS A 110 9.76 -8.68 -23.54
C LYS A 110 8.42 -8.61 -24.27
N ARG A 111 7.41 -9.34 -23.78
CA ARG A 111 6.05 -9.32 -24.33
C ARG A 111 5.37 -7.96 -24.15
N LEU A 112 5.54 -7.33 -22.98
CA LEU A 112 5.03 -5.98 -22.73
C LEU A 112 5.77 -4.93 -23.59
N GLU A 113 7.10 -5.01 -23.70
CA GLU A 113 7.88 -4.14 -24.59
C GLU A 113 7.46 -4.29 -26.06
N ALA A 114 7.12 -5.50 -26.51
CA ALA A 114 6.54 -5.73 -27.84
C ALA A 114 5.14 -5.11 -27.97
N GLY A 115 4.31 -5.23 -26.93
CA GLY A 115 3.02 -4.56 -26.84
C GLY A 115 3.13 -3.04 -26.97
N VAL A 116 4.06 -2.41 -26.25
CA VAL A 116 4.32 -0.96 -26.33
C VAL A 116 4.78 -0.55 -27.74
N ARG A 117 5.55 -1.38 -28.45
CA ARG A 117 5.92 -1.09 -29.85
C ARG A 117 4.73 -1.22 -30.82
N PHE A 118 3.86 -2.19 -30.58
CA PHE A 118 2.68 -2.45 -31.41
C PHE A 118 1.61 -1.37 -31.22
N ASP A 119 1.29 -1.05 -29.97
CA ASP A 119 0.24 -0.11 -29.59
C ASP A 119 0.75 0.82 -28.46
N PRO A 120 1.49 1.88 -28.83
CA PRO A 120 2.18 2.73 -27.86
C PRO A 120 1.25 3.55 -26.96
N GLN A 121 -0.03 3.68 -27.32
CA GLN A 121 -1.04 4.43 -26.55
C GLN A 121 -1.91 3.51 -25.69
N PHE A 122 -1.73 2.19 -25.78
CA PHE A 122 -2.46 1.25 -24.95
C PHE A 122 -1.95 1.29 -23.51
N PHE A 123 -2.64 2.10 -22.70
CA PHE A 123 -2.29 2.41 -21.32
C PHE A 123 -1.85 1.20 -20.45
N PRO A 124 -2.56 0.03 -20.46
CA PRO A 124 -2.16 -1.12 -19.64
C PRO A 124 -0.73 -1.61 -19.90
N PHE A 125 -0.22 -1.55 -21.14
CA PHE A 125 1.14 -2.00 -21.43
C PHE A 125 2.19 -1.18 -20.67
N ARG A 126 2.07 0.14 -20.70
CA ARG A 126 3.01 1.05 -20.04
C ARG A 126 2.91 0.97 -18.53
N TYR A 127 1.69 0.95 -18.00
CA TYR A 127 1.48 0.79 -16.56
C TYR A 127 2.08 -0.52 -16.05
N ASN A 128 1.76 -1.65 -16.70
CA ASN A 128 2.24 -2.95 -16.28
C ASN A 128 3.76 -3.11 -16.46
N LEU A 129 4.33 -2.53 -17.51
CA LEU A 129 5.78 -2.53 -17.73
C LEU A 129 6.51 -1.70 -16.65
N GLY A 130 5.97 -0.53 -16.30
CA GLY A 130 6.47 0.29 -15.20
C GLY A 130 6.45 -0.45 -13.85
N ARG A 131 5.35 -1.15 -13.55
CA ARG A 131 5.24 -2.01 -12.35
C ARG A 131 6.28 -3.11 -12.35
N LEU A 132 6.44 -3.82 -13.46
CA LEU A 132 7.38 -4.93 -13.53
C LEU A 132 8.84 -4.47 -13.45
N TYR A 133 9.19 -3.36 -14.09
CA TYR A 133 10.51 -2.75 -13.90
C TYR A 133 10.74 -2.29 -12.45
N SER A 134 9.71 -1.79 -11.76
CA SER A 134 9.81 -1.41 -10.34
C SER A 134 10.14 -2.62 -9.45
N VAL A 135 9.47 -3.75 -9.67
CA VAL A 135 9.72 -5.00 -8.95
C VAL A 135 11.12 -5.55 -9.23
N GLU A 136 11.61 -5.39 -10.46
CA GLU A 136 12.97 -5.77 -10.87
C GLU A 136 14.03 -4.72 -10.53
N MET A 137 13.69 -3.72 -9.71
CA MET A 137 14.58 -2.64 -9.26
C MET A 137 15.20 -1.80 -10.39
N LYS A 138 14.60 -1.81 -11.58
CA LYS A 138 15.00 -0.99 -12.74
C LYS A 138 14.28 0.36 -12.67
N TYR A 139 14.56 1.13 -11.63
CA TYR A 139 13.76 2.29 -11.23
C TYR A 139 13.68 3.39 -12.30
N GLU A 140 14.76 3.65 -13.03
CA GLU A 140 14.79 4.67 -14.09
C GLU A 140 13.88 4.27 -15.26
N LYS A 141 13.91 2.99 -15.66
CA LYS A 141 13.01 2.47 -16.70
C LYS A 141 11.56 2.50 -16.24
N ALA A 142 11.30 2.13 -14.98
CA ALA A 142 9.98 2.17 -14.39
C ALA A 142 9.39 3.59 -14.40
N LEU A 143 10.18 4.59 -14.01
CA LEU A 143 9.78 6.00 -14.06
C LEU A 143 9.40 6.43 -15.47
N VAL A 144 10.21 6.09 -16.48
CA VAL A 144 9.90 6.43 -17.89
C VAL A 144 8.55 5.84 -18.31
N GLU A 145 8.28 4.57 -18.01
CA GLU A 145 7.01 3.95 -18.40
C GLU A 145 5.81 4.53 -17.65
N PHE A 146 5.95 4.89 -16.38
CA PHE A 146 4.88 5.57 -15.64
C PHE A 146 4.65 6.99 -16.11
N GLU A 147 5.69 7.72 -16.53
CA GLU A 147 5.55 9.05 -17.14
C GLU A 147 4.72 8.98 -18.43
N TYR A 148 4.98 8.00 -19.29
CA TYR A 148 4.15 7.78 -20.47
C TYR A 148 2.73 7.31 -20.09
N ALA A 149 2.58 6.40 -19.13
CA ALA A 149 1.26 5.96 -18.68
C ALA A 149 0.42 7.11 -18.09
N LYS A 150 1.05 8.03 -17.36
CA LYS A 150 0.45 9.26 -16.86
C LYS A 150 0.00 10.16 -18.02
N ALA A 151 0.79 10.27 -19.10
CA ALA A 151 0.41 11.05 -20.27
C ALA A 151 -0.84 10.49 -20.98
N GLU A 152 -0.99 9.16 -21.04
CA GLU A 152 -2.17 8.50 -21.64
C GLU A 152 -3.43 8.62 -20.77
N MET A 153 -3.29 8.48 -19.43
CA MET A 153 -4.41 8.59 -18.49
C MET A 153 -4.07 9.55 -17.34
N PRO A 154 -4.10 10.89 -17.57
CA PRO A 154 -3.64 11.90 -16.61
C PRO A 154 -4.50 12.03 -15.36
N GLU A 155 -5.72 11.48 -15.35
CA GLU A 155 -6.59 11.47 -14.17
C GLU A 155 -6.43 10.20 -13.32
N TYR A 156 -5.61 9.23 -13.75
CA TYR A 156 -5.43 7.98 -13.00
C TYR A 156 -4.39 8.10 -11.88
N TYR A 157 -4.87 8.19 -10.64
CA TYR A 157 -4.06 8.49 -9.46
C TYR A 157 -2.87 7.54 -9.22
N LYS A 158 -2.98 6.24 -9.54
CA LYS A 158 -1.90 5.27 -9.25
C LYS A 158 -0.64 5.50 -10.06
N THR A 159 -0.72 6.13 -11.24
CA THR A 159 0.49 6.51 -12.00
C THR A 159 1.32 7.50 -11.21
N TYR A 160 0.70 8.55 -10.66
CA TYR A 160 1.34 9.51 -9.77
C TYR A 160 1.87 8.83 -8.50
N LEU A 161 1.09 7.91 -7.92
CA LEU A 161 1.50 7.17 -6.73
C LEU A 161 2.80 6.39 -6.96
N HIS A 162 2.90 5.66 -8.08
CA HIS A 162 4.11 4.89 -8.41
C HIS A 162 5.31 5.79 -8.75
N ILE A 163 5.08 6.89 -9.49
CA ILE A 163 6.11 7.89 -9.73
C ILE A 163 6.64 8.45 -8.41
N ALA A 164 5.76 8.75 -7.45
CA ALA A 164 6.15 9.28 -6.15
C ALA A 164 7.00 8.28 -5.35
N ILE A 165 6.58 7.01 -5.29
CA ILE A 165 7.30 5.93 -4.61
C ILE A 165 8.70 5.74 -5.22
N LEU A 166 8.80 5.67 -6.55
CA LEU A 166 10.08 5.53 -7.24
C LEU A 166 10.97 6.74 -7.04
N SER A 167 10.39 7.94 -7.02
CA SER A 167 11.11 9.18 -6.73
C SER A 167 11.68 9.18 -5.32
N GLU A 168 10.95 8.66 -4.33
CA GLU A 168 11.43 8.52 -2.95
C GLU A 168 12.59 7.53 -2.85
N ILE A 169 12.46 6.35 -3.49
CA ILE A 169 13.52 5.33 -3.54
C ILE A 169 14.78 5.88 -4.21
N THR A 170 14.63 6.67 -5.28
CA THR A 170 15.74 7.32 -5.99
C THR A 170 16.16 8.66 -5.36
N ARG A 171 15.67 8.98 -4.15
CA ARG A 171 16.01 10.16 -3.34
C ARG A 171 15.66 11.52 -3.98
N GLN A 172 14.73 11.53 -4.93
CA GLN A 172 14.15 12.72 -5.54
C GLN A 172 12.97 13.22 -4.70
N PHE A 173 13.22 13.61 -3.46
CA PHE A 173 12.18 13.90 -2.46
C PHE A 173 11.20 15.01 -2.88
N TYR A 174 11.68 16.05 -3.58
CA TYR A 174 10.81 17.11 -4.10
C TYR A 174 9.83 16.59 -5.15
N TYR A 175 10.29 15.73 -6.05
CA TYR A 175 9.43 15.13 -7.07
C TYR A 175 8.44 14.12 -6.46
N ALA A 176 8.88 13.39 -5.42
CA ALA A 176 8.04 12.48 -4.66
C ALA A 176 6.85 13.21 -4.02
N ILE A 177 7.08 14.30 -3.28
CA ILE A 177 6.00 15.02 -2.60
C ILE A 177 5.00 15.65 -3.58
N MET A 178 5.46 16.16 -4.72
CA MET A 178 4.57 16.69 -5.75
C MET A 178 3.63 15.59 -6.28
N ASN A 179 4.17 14.42 -6.60
CA ASN A 179 3.37 13.32 -7.15
C ASN A 179 2.49 12.66 -6.09
N TYR A 180 2.90 12.55 -4.81
CA TYR A 180 2.01 12.09 -3.74
C TYR A 180 0.82 13.03 -3.55
N LYS A 181 1.04 14.34 -3.60
CA LYS A 181 -0.05 15.31 -3.54
C LYS A 181 -1.02 15.16 -4.72
N LEU A 182 -0.49 14.99 -5.94
CA LEU A 182 -1.31 14.75 -7.13
C LEU A 182 -2.08 13.44 -7.02
N ALA A 183 -1.48 12.35 -6.53
CA ALA A 183 -2.19 11.10 -6.31
C ALA A 183 -3.39 11.28 -5.37
N VAL A 184 -3.21 11.98 -4.24
CA VAL A 184 -4.29 12.27 -3.28
C VAL A 184 -5.31 13.27 -3.84
N GLU A 185 -4.90 14.21 -4.68
CA GLU A 185 -5.83 15.12 -5.37
C GLU A 185 -6.70 14.37 -6.38
N LYS A 186 -6.09 13.47 -7.17
CA LYS A 186 -6.75 12.67 -8.19
C LYS A 186 -7.65 11.59 -7.61
N ASN A 187 -7.32 11.04 -6.44
CA ASN A 187 -8.20 10.19 -5.66
C ASN A 187 -8.03 10.47 -4.15
N PRO A 188 -8.93 11.26 -3.53
CA PRO A 188 -8.83 11.62 -2.12
C PRO A 188 -9.26 10.50 -1.16
N TYR A 189 -9.71 9.36 -1.70
CA TYR A 189 -10.22 8.22 -0.95
C TYR A 189 -9.29 7.00 -0.99
N ASP A 190 -8.17 7.07 -1.73
CA ASP A 190 -7.18 6.00 -1.72
C ASP A 190 -6.34 6.06 -0.43
N THR A 191 -6.58 5.09 0.46
CA THR A 191 -5.91 4.99 1.76
C THR A 191 -4.39 4.86 1.60
N GLU A 192 -3.91 4.14 0.57
CA GLU A 192 -2.48 3.98 0.32
C GLU A 192 -1.80 5.31 -0.02
N ALA A 193 -2.37 6.10 -0.93
CA ALA A 193 -1.86 7.42 -1.29
C ALA A 193 -1.86 8.37 -0.09
N LEU A 194 -2.92 8.37 0.73
CA LEU A 194 -3.00 9.18 1.95
C LEU A 194 -1.90 8.80 2.96
N ILE A 195 -1.71 7.50 3.21
CA ILE A 195 -0.69 7.00 4.15
C ILE A 195 0.72 7.33 3.63
N ARG A 196 1.01 7.11 2.34
CA ARG A 196 2.34 7.40 1.78
C ARG A 196 2.66 8.89 1.81
N LEU A 197 1.68 9.75 1.54
CA LEU A 197 1.85 11.19 1.70
C LEU A 197 2.11 11.57 3.17
N ALA A 198 1.41 10.94 4.12
CA ALA A 198 1.65 11.15 5.54
C ALA A 198 3.05 10.66 5.98
N ASP A 199 3.46 9.48 5.52
CA ASP A 199 4.80 8.91 5.75
C ASP A 199 5.90 9.88 5.30
N HIS A 200 5.77 10.44 4.09
CA HIS A 200 6.69 11.45 3.58
C HIS A 200 6.73 12.71 4.48
N TYR A 201 5.58 13.16 4.98
CA TYR A 201 5.55 14.28 5.92
C TYR A 201 6.17 13.95 7.28
N LEU A 202 6.05 12.71 7.77
CA LEU A 202 6.74 12.28 8.99
C LEU A 202 8.26 12.32 8.80
N GLU A 203 8.75 11.78 7.68
CA GLU A 203 10.18 11.72 7.37
C GLU A 203 10.81 13.10 7.15
N THR A 204 10.00 14.08 6.72
CA THR A 204 10.41 15.48 6.57
C THR A 204 10.10 16.35 7.80
N GLY A 205 9.65 15.74 8.90
CA GLY A 205 9.40 16.43 10.18
C GLY A 205 8.10 17.26 10.24
N LEU A 206 7.26 17.21 9.21
CA LEU A 206 6.02 17.98 9.07
C LEU A 206 4.82 17.25 9.73
N LYS A 207 4.93 17.01 11.04
CA LYS A 207 3.99 16.21 11.86
C LYS A 207 2.51 16.61 11.73
N ASN A 208 2.21 17.91 11.69
CA ASN A 208 0.83 18.41 11.55
C ASN A 208 0.21 18.03 10.20
N ARG A 209 1.01 18.01 9.13
CA ARG A 209 0.53 17.58 7.81
C ARG A 209 0.33 16.07 7.78
N ALA A 210 1.25 15.30 8.37
CA ALA A 210 1.06 13.85 8.51
C ALA A 210 -0.24 13.52 9.25
N LEU A 211 -0.50 14.18 10.39
CA LEU A 211 -1.74 14.00 11.15
C LEU A 211 -3.01 14.28 10.32
N LEU A 212 -3.00 15.32 9.50
CA LEU A 212 -4.13 15.65 8.62
C LEU A 212 -4.48 14.48 7.68
N TYR A 213 -3.47 13.90 7.01
CA TYR A 213 -3.70 12.83 6.04
C TYR A 213 -3.95 11.47 6.71
N LEU A 214 -3.34 11.20 7.86
CA LEU A 214 -3.67 10.02 8.67
C LEU A 214 -5.12 10.06 9.16
N ASN A 215 -5.62 11.23 9.60
CA ASN A 215 -7.02 11.40 9.97
C ASN A 215 -7.98 11.21 8.78
N LYS A 216 -7.56 11.57 7.57
CA LYS A 216 -8.35 11.26 6.36
C LYS A 216 -8.39 9.76 6.08
N ALA A 217 -7.24 9.08 6.15
CA ALA A 217 -7.14 7.64 5.94
C ALA A 217 -7.96 6.86 6.99
N LEU A 218 -7.92 7.28 8.26
CA LEU A 218 -8.69 6.67 9.34
C LEU A 218 -10.20 6.73 9.12
N LYS A 219 -10.71 7.81 8.52
CA LYS A 219 -12.14 7.93 8.18
C LYS A 219 -12.59 6.96 7.09
N ILE A 220 -11.66 6.45 6.28
CA ILE A 220 -11.94 5.54 5.17
C ILE A 220 -11.77 4.10 5.64
N GLU A 221 -10.63 3.78 6.27
CA GLU A 221 -10.34 2.45 6.81
C GLU A 221 -9.94 2.54 8.30
N GLU A 222 -10.93 2.58 9.18
CA GLU A 222 -10.72 2.76 10.64
C GLU A 222 -9.85 1.66 11.26
N GLU A 223 -10.06 0.41 10.82
CA GLU A 223 -9.37 -0.76 11.38
C GLU A 223 -8.06 -1.10 10.67
N SER A 224 -7.66 -0.32 9.65
CA SER A 224 -6.48 -0.62 8.84
C SER A 224 -5.19 -0.61 9.67
N PRO A 225 -4.43 -1.71 9.71
CA PRO A 225 -3.17 -1.76 10.45
C PRO A 225 -2.14 -0.77 9.91
N ASN A 226 -2.19 -0.44 8.61
CA ASN A 226 -1.31 0.55 8.00
C ASN A 226 -1.61 1.98 8.48
N VAL A 227 -2.90 2.30 8.68
CA VAL A 227 -3.30 3.59 9.27
C VAL A 227 -2.83 3.66 10.72
N LYS A 228 -3.07 2.61 11.52
CA LYS A 228 -2.65 2.52 12.92
C LYS A 228 -1.12 2.60 13.06
N LEU A 229 -0.37 1.95 12.17
CA LEU A 229 1.08 2.09 12.04
C LEU A 229 1.50 3.55 11.83
N GLY A 230 0.85 4.26 10.92
CA GLY A 230 1.11 5.69 10.66
C GLY A 230 0.90 6.56 11.91
N PHE A 231 -0.17 6.33 12.68
CA PHE A 231 -0.39 7.02 13.96
C PHE A 231 0.66 6.66 15.01
N ALA A 232 1.03 5.38 15.13
CA ALA A 232 2.07 4.97 16.05
C ALA A 232 3.41 5.67 15.72
N ARG A 233 3.78 5.73 14.44
CA ARG A 233 4.96 6.49 13.97
C ARG A 233 4.85 7.98 14.29
N LEU A 234 3.69 8.61 14.08
CA LEU A 234 3.48 10.01 14.44
C LEU A 234 3.70 10.25 15.94
N GLU A 235 3.25 9.35 16.80
CA GLU A 235 3.47 9.44 18.25
C GLU A 235 4.93 9.18 18.64
N MET A 236 5.63 8.26 17.95
CA MET A 236 7.09 8.09 18.11
C MET A 236 7.83 9.38 17.77
N GLU A 237 7.47 10.04 16.65
CA GLU A 237 8.06 11.32 16.24
C GLU A 237 7.79 12.45 17.25
N LYS A 238 6.68 12.39 18.00
CA LYS A 238 6.40 13.32 19.11
C LYS A 238 7.16 12.96 20.41
N GLY A 239 7.81 11.80 20.47
CA GLY A 239 8.44 11.25 21.68
C GLY A 239 7.48 10.50 22.60
N ASN A 240 6.23 10.30 22.20
CA ASN A 240 5.17 9.66 22.98
C ASN A 240 5.21 8.13 22.87
N TYR A 241 6.35 7.51 23.23
CA TYR A 241 6.58 6.08 23.02
C TYR A 241 5.56 5.17 23.74
N HIS A 242 5.08 5.54 24.92
CA HIS A 242 4.03 4.78 25.62
C HIS A 242 2.69 4.75 24.86
N ILE A 243 2.35 5.83 24.15
CA ILE A 243 1.13 5.89 23.32
C ILE A 243 1.33 5.03 22.08
N ALA A 244 2.47 5.20 21.38
CA ALA A 244 2.83 4.37 20.24
C ALA A 244 2.81 2.87 20.59
N TYR A 245 3.37 2.48 21.74
CA TYR A 245 3.37 1.10 22.21
C TYR A 245 1.95 0.55 22.37
N LYS A 246 1.04 1.31 22.99
CA LYS A 246 -0.37 0.91 23.15
C LYS A 246 -1.07 0.71 21.81
N ILE A 247 -0.75 1.53 20.80
CA ILE A 247 -1.29 1.38 19.45
C ILE A 247 -0.78 0.07 18.84
N PHE A 248 0.54 -0.16 18.85
CA PHE A 248 1.12 -1.39 18.32
C PHE A 248 0.55 -2.65 18.99
N ASN A 249 0.49 -2.67 20.31
CA ASN A 249 0.01 -3.83 21.07
C ASN A 249 -1.47 -4.15 20.83
N ARG A 250 -2.27 -3.17 20.37
CA ARG A 250 -3.69 -3.35 20.02
C ARG A 250 -3.93 -3.52 18.53
N THR A 251 -2.88 -3.48 17.71
CA THR A 251 -3.00 -3.57 16.25
C THR A 251 -2.79 -5.01 15.81
N SER A 252 -3.83 -5.61 15.27
CA SER A 252 -3.74 -6.89 14.57
C SER A 252 -3.36 -6.66 13.11
N LEU A 253 -2.36 -7.38 12.61
CA LEU A 253 -1.98 -7.34 11.20
C LEU A 253 -3.00 -8.12 10.37
N THR A 254 -3.82 -7.41 9.61
CA THR A 254 -4.82 -7.96 8.70
C THR A 254 -4.71 -7.31 7.31
N THR A 255 -5.10 -8.05 6.28
CA THR A 255 -5.37 -7.51 4.94
C THR A 255 -6.62 -6.64 4.97
N GLY A 256 -6.86 -5.86 3.90
CA GLY A 256 -8.15 -5.18 3.71
C GLY A 256 -9.36 -6.14 3.65
N GLU A 257 -9.14 -7.43 3.36
CA GLU A 257 -10.16 -8.49 3.39
C GLU A 257 -10.31 -9.13 4.80
N GLY A 258 -9.66 -8.57 5.82
CA GLY A 258 -9.70 -9.08 7.19
C GLY A 258 -8.84 -10.33 7.45
N LYS A 259 -8.16 -10.89 6.43
CA LYS A 259 -7.27 -12.05 6.60
C LYS A 259 -6.03 -11.67 7.39
N VAL A 260 -5.65 -12.48 8.38
CA VAL A 260 -4.45 -12.27 9.18
C VAL A 260 -3.19 -12.28 8.31
N GLN A 261 -2.37 -11.25 8.44
CA GLN A 261 -1.03 -11.20 7.85
C GLN A 261 0.00 -11.56 8.92
N PRO A 262 0.87 -12.55 8.67
CA PRO A 262 1.83 -12.99 9.67
C PRO A 262 3.01 -12.03 9.84
N TYR A 263 3.25 -11.13 8.88
CA TYR A 263 4.45 -10.30 8.85
C TYR A 263 4.23 -8.99 8.05
N ASP A 264 4.50 -7.86 8.69
CA ASP A 264 4.81 -6.59 8.03
C ASP A 264 6.11 -6.00 8.61
N LYS A 265 7.07 -5.73 7.72
CA LYS A 265 8.41 -5.31 8.13
C LYS A 265 8.45 -3.95 8.83
N LYS A 266 7.65 -2.97 8.37
CA LYS A 266 7.62 -1.64 8.99
C LYS A 266 6.99 -1.77 10.38
N PHE A 267 5.90 -2.52 10.50
CA PHE A 267 5.22 -2.76 11.76
C PHE A 267 6.14 -3.39 12.80
N HIS A 268 6.74 -4.55 12.51
CA HIS A 268 7.59 -5.22 13.48
C HIS A 268 8.83 -4.39 13.84
N TYR A 269 9.40 -3.68 12.86
CA TYR A 269 10.52 -2.77 13.11
C TYR A 269 10.14 -1.68 14.12
N TYR A 270 9.10 -0.89 13.81
CA TYR A 270 8.72 0.22 14.68
C TYR A 270 8.15 -0.24 16.01
N PHE A 271 7.49 -1.41 16.06
CA PHE A 271 7.04 -1.99 17.32
C PHE A 271 8.22 -2.39 18.21
N ALA A 272 9.24 -3.05 17.66
CA ALA A 272 10.44 -3.43 18.41
C ALA A 272 11.21 -2.23 18.96
N GLU A 273 11.38 -1.18 18.14
CA GLU A 273 12.02 0.08 18.55
C GLU A 273 11.23 0.76 19.66
N THR A 274 9.89 0.80 19.54
CA THR A 274 9.01 1.40 20.54
C THR A 274 9.03 0.62 21.85
N ALA A 275 8.96 -0.71 21.78
CA ALA A 275 9.05 -1.60 22.95
C ALA A 275 10.37 -1.42 23.70
N SER A 276 11.49 -1.34 22.97
CA SER A 276 12.80 -1.03 23.55
C SER A 276 12.81 0.33 24.28
N LYS A 277 12.18 1.36 23.69
CA LYS A 277 12.08 2.70 24.30
C LYS A 277 11.24 2.76 25.57
N VAL A 278 10.22 1.90 25.68
CA VAL A 278 9.40 1.80 26.89
C VAL A 278 9.90 0.72 27.87
N THR A 279 11.10 0.18 27.65
CA THR A 279 11.75 -0.86 28.49
C THR A 279 11.00 -2.19 28.56
N ASP A 280 10.13 -2.46 27.59
CA ASP A 280 9.57 -3.79 27.36
C ASP A 280 10.48 -4.55 26.40
N TYR A 281 11.56 -5.08 26.98
CA TYR A 281 12.59 -5.77 26.22
C TYR A 281 12.17 -7.17 25.75
N GLU A 282 11.17 -7.78 26.40
CA GLU A 282 10.61 -9.08 25.97
C GLU A 282 9.88 -8.92 24.64
N THR A 283 8.98 -7.95 24.56
CA THR A 283 8.28 -7.65 23.31
C THR A 283 9.27 -7.19 22.25
N ALA A 284 10.26 -6.38 22.59
CA ALA A 284 11.29 -5.96 21.63
C ALA A 284 12.05 -7.17 21.04
N GLU A 285 12.50 -8.09 21.88
CA GLU A 285 13.16 -9.34 21.44
C GLU A 285 12.25 -10.16 20.51
N GLU A 286 10.99 -10.34 20.89
CA GLU A 286 9.99 -11.09 20.11
C GLU A 286 9.82 -10.50 18.72
N GLN A 287 9.62 -9.18 18.62
CA GLN A 287 9.40 -8.50 17.35
C GLN A 287 10.65 -8.52 16.46
N TYR A 288 11.84 -8.30 17.01
CA TYR A 288 13.08 -8.46 16.22
C TYR A 288 13.29 -9.90 15.75
N THR A 289 12.94 -10.89 16.58
CA THR A 289 13.02 -12.31 16.22
C THR A 289 12.07 -12.63 15.06
N LYS A 290 10.83 -12.12 15.10
CA LYS A 290 9.89 -12.21 13.98
C LYS A 290 10.47 -11.60 12.70
N MET A 291 11.14 -10.45 12.76
CA MET A 291 11.79 -9.90 11.56
C MET A 291 12.89 -10.80 11.01
N LEU A 292 13.70 -11.39 11.88
CA LEU A 292 14.84 -12.22 11.50
C LEU A 292 14.44 -13.60 10.96
N SER A 293 13.17 -14.02 11.06
CA SER A 293 12.69 -15.21 10.35
C SER A 293 12.43 -14.95 8.86
N PHE A 294 12.41 -13.69 8.42
CA PHE A 294 12.20 -13.26 7.03
C PHE A 294 13.44 -12.57 6.44
N THR A 295 14.62 -13.17 6.58
CA THR A 295 15.92 -12.56 6.18
C THR A 295 16.04 -12.18 4.70
N ASN A 296 15.21 -12.76 3.83
CA ASN A 296 15.16 -12.43 2.40
C ASN A 296 14.33 -11.17 2.08
N ASP A 297 13.70 -10.52 3.07
CA ASP A 297 12.95 -9.29 2.81
C ASP A 297 13.89 -8.16 2.32
N PRO A 298 13.53 -7.44 1.24
CA PRO A 298 14.30 -6.28 0.74
C PRO A 298 14.62 -5.20 1.78
N PHE A 299 13.86 -5.11 2.87
CA PHE A 299 14.18 -4.26 4.02
C PHE A 299 15.62 -4.44 4.50
N PHE A 300 16.12 -5.68 4.51
CA PHE A 300 17.48 -5.99 4.96
C PHE A 300 18.59 -5.48 4.03
N ALA A 301 18.25 -5.00 2.82
CA ALA A 301 19.19 -4.28 1.96
C ALA A 301 19.52 -2.87 2.50
N THR A 302 18.60 -2.27 3.26
CA THR A 302 18.76 -0.92 3.85
C THR A 302 19.14 -0.97 5.32
N VAL A 303 18.62 -1.95 6.07
CA VAL A 303 18.90 -2.15 7.49
C VAL A 303 19.47 -3.54 7.68
N SER A 304 20.78 -3.64 7.94
CA SER A 304 21.46 -4.94 8.02
C SER A 304 20.81 -5.90 9.03
N SER A 305 20.61 -7.16 8.62
CA SER A 305 20.12 -8.22 9.51
C SER A 305 21.02 -8.42 10.73
N LYS A 306 22.33 -8.17 10.61
CA LYS A 306 23.28 -8.18 11.72
C LYS A 306 22.98 -7.07 12.75
N VAL A 307 22.54 -5.90 12.30
CA VAL A 307 22.15 -4.80 13.19
C VAL A 307 20.89 -5.18 13.97
N ILE A 308 19.90 -5.77 13.29
CA ILE A 308 18.67 -6.24 13.92
C ILE A 308 18.94 -7.38 14.91
N ALA A 309 19.80 -8.34 14.55
CA ALA A 309 20.24 -9.40 15.47
C ALA A 309 20.93 -8.84 16.71
N ARG A 310 21.82 -7.85 16.55
CA ARG A 310 22.46 -7.20 17.70
C ARG A 310 21.44 -6.50 18.60
N ARG A 311 20.44 -5.81 18.03
CA ARG A 311 19.37 -5.16 18.81
C ARG A 311 18.53 -6.17 19.58
N ARG A 312 18.17 -7.29 18.95
CA ARG A 312 17.51 -8.43 19.61
C ARG A 312 18.34 -8.95 20.78
N ASP A 313 19.64 -9.21 20.57
CA ASP A 313 20.49 -9.80 21.62
C ASP A 313 20.67 -8.85 22.81
N ILE A 314 20.68 -7.55 22.57
CA ILE A 314 20.68 -6.53 23.63
C ILE A 314 19.36 -6.56 24.39
N ALA A 315 18.22 -6.55 23.69
CA ALA A 315 16.90 -6.63 24.31
C ALA A 315 16.77 -7.91 25.17
N LYS A 316 17.19 -9.06 24.63
CA LYS A 316 17.21 -10.33 25.36
C LYS A 316 17.96 -10.24 26.68
N LYS A 317 19.18 -9.69 26.68
CA LYS A 317 19.98 -9.52 27.91
C LYS A 317 19.29 -8.65 28.95
N PHE A 318 18.63 -7.57 28.51
CA PHE A 318 17.89 -6.71 29.44
C PHE A 318 16.60 -7.37 29.95
N ALA A 319 15.93 -8.18 29.13
CA ALA A 319 14.78 -8.97 29.56
C ALA A 319 15.19 -10.01 30.61
N GLU A 320 16.28 -10.75 30.37
CA GLU A 320 16.85 -11.71 31.34
C GLU A 320 17.24 -11.03 32.65
N ALA A 321 17.98 -9.92 32.60
CA ALA A 321 18.38 -9.19 33.81
C ALA A 321 17.19 -8.68 34.63
N LYS A 322 16.10 -8.25 33.97
CA LYS A 322 14.88 -7.80 34.64
C LYS A 322 14.14 -8.95 35.32
N ARG A 323 14.14 -10.15 34.73
CA ARG A 323 13.55 -11.35 35.35
C ARG A 323 14.32 -11.77 36.60
N THR A 324 15.64 -11.87 36.52
CA THR A 324 16.47 -12.23 37.68
C THR A 324 16.30 -11.24 38.84
N GLN A 325 16.22 -9.93 38.58
CA GLN A 325 15.94 -8.94 39.63
C GLN A 325 14.57 -9.11 40.29
N LEU A 326 13.56 -9.56 39.55
CA LEU A 326 12.24 -9.82 40.09
C LEU A 326 12.26 -11.08 40.97
N ASP A 327 12.91 -12.15 40.50
CA ASP A 327 13.07 -13.40 41.25
C ASP A 327 13.80 -13.13 42.59
N ASP A 328 14.91 -12.38 42.56
CA ASP A 328 15.66 -11.99 43.78
C ASP A 328 14.78 -11.16 44.75
N SER A 329 13.90 -10.29 44.21
CA SER A 329 13.00 -9.46 45.03
C SER A 329 11.82 -10.22 45.62
N GLU A 330 11.36 -11.29 44.98
CA GLU A 330 10.28 -12.14 45.50
C GLU A 330 10.81 -13.11 46.58
N GLU A 331 12.06 -13.58 46.47
CA GLU A 331 12.71 -14.38 47.51
C GLU A 331 12.95 -13.59 48.81
N GLU A 332 13.30 -12.30 48.74
CA GLU A 332 13.51 -11.45 49.92
C GLU A 332 12.22 -11.09 50.70
N VAL A 333 11.05 -11.23 50.10
CA VAL A 333 9.75 -10.79 50.69
C VAL A 333 8.98 -11.95 51.35
N SER A 334 9.47 -13.20 51.26
CA SER A 334 8.88 -14.32 51.99
C SER A 334 9.13 -14.16 53.50
N PRO A 335 8.10 -13.86 54.34
CA PRO A 335 8.31 -13.79 55.77
C PRO A 335 8.56 -15.21 56.26
N THR A 336 9.67 -15.40 56.97
CA THR A 336 9.84 -16.54 57.87
C THR A 336 8.70 -16.51 58.89
N ASN A 337 7.61 -17.21 58.60
CA ASN A 337 6.59 -17.56 59.59
C ASN A 337 7.23 -18.60 60.52
N GLU A 338 7.79 -18.11 61.63
CA GLU A 338 8.08 -18.90 62.83
C GLU A 338 6.78 -19.29 63.55
#